data_AF-A0A553I0F5-F1
#
_entry.id   AF-A0A553I0F5-F1
#
_cell.length_a   1.000
_cell.length_b   1.000
_cell.length_c   1.000
_cell.angle_alpha   90.00
_cell.angle_beta   90.00
_cell.angle_gamma   90.00
#
_symmetry.space_group_name_H-M   'P 1'
#
loop_
_entity.id
_entity.type
_entity.pdbx_description
1 polymer ?
#
loop_
_entity_poly.entity_id
_entity_poly.type
_entity_poly.pdbx_seq_one_letter_code
_entity_poly.pdbx_strand_id
1 'polypeptide(L)'
;MVISSGNTLAIIVAGMAGIARGVQLMRLLKHESFCIYERGDDIGESNQYWAHSLWDIPHGKSYAVQVRFVVTAMGVLNIPTGLNDLPVLTDFGNNGVMVIGDGCSADQVIPWILNNHQPHALVQIVRSEQWVAPKHDHHISAFTKWCLRFIPFDMRIRGIWAAYELDRRFVAYRKTEAGAKARNSAAEAIKLCMCSVANPMYYDLLIPRYDLGAKRPVMDHGYLEATNRPIFTLIKCNGTQDLLTPMEVRGIKDEDFRPNKLPSSNSTLHGIECSVVYITRVLRGIWGKILTKRTDAVSVMHTAEAEARFNAVLQTKIEILISTSDVRS
;
A
#
# COMPACT_ATOMS: atom_id res chain seq x y z
N MET A 1 -32.81 1.75 -4.38
CA MET A 1 -33.65 0.60 -3.94
C MET A 1 -33.09 0.10 -2.62
N VAL A 2 -33.87 0.08 -1.53
CA VAL A 2 -33.38 -0.38 -0.21
C VAL A 2 -33.40 -1.90 -0.20
N ILE A 3 -32.24 -2.54 -0.24
CA ILE A 3 -32.16 -3.98 -0.07
C ILE A 3 -32.05 -4.21 1.44
N SER A 4 -33.19 -4.53 2.07
CA SER A 4 -33.19 -5.06 3.44
C SER A 4 -32.65 -6.48 3.38
N SER A 5 -31.33 -6.61 3.28
CA SER A 5 -30.68 -7.88 3.55
C SER A 5 -30.77 -8.07 5.06
N GLY A 6 -31.34 -9.17 5.56
CA GLY A 6 -31.41 -9.48 7.01
C GLY A 6 -30.05 -9.67 7.69
N ASN A 7 -29.00 -9.04 7.17
CA ASN A 7 -27.62 -9.10 7.57
C ASN A 7 -27.36 -8.16 8.72
N THR A 8 -26.72 -8.68 9.77
CA THR A 8 -26.33 -7.87 10.93
C THR A 8 -25.02 -7.11 10.73
N LEU A 9 -24.19 -7.49 9.76
CA LEU A 9 -22.88 -6.88 9.51
C LEU A 9 -22.60 -6.72 8.00
N ALA A 10 -22.10 -5.54 7.61
CA ALA A 10 -21.51 -5.30 6.30
C ALA A 10 -19.98 -5.21 6.42
N ILE A 11 -19.28 -5.90 5.52
CA ILE A 11 -17.83 -5.75 5.31
C ILE A 11 -17.65 -5.07 3.96
N ILE A 12 -16.87 -3.99 3.92
CA ILE A 12 -16.64 -3.21 2.70
C ILE A 12 -15.26 -3.57 2.16
N VAL A 13 -15.22 -4.06 0.91
CA VAL A 13 -14.10 -4.62 0.12
C VAL A 13 -13.72 -6.07 0.46
N ALA A 14 -13.59 -6.90 -0.57
CA ALA A 14 -13.20 -8.32 -0.55
C ALA A 14 -11.69 -8.51 -0.78
N GLY A 15 -10.87 -7.60 -0.26
CA GLY A 15 -9.43 -7.79 -0.11
C GLY A 15 -9.10 -8.80 0.98
N MET A 16 -7.81 -9.06 1.19
CA MET A 16 -7.33 -10.00 2.21
C MET A 16 -7.90 -9.70 3.61
N ALA A 17 -8.08 -8.42 3.95
CA ALA A 17 -8.67 -8.01 5.22
C ALA A 17 -10.18 -8.33 5.33
N GLY A 18 -10.94 -8.13 4.25
CA GLY A 18 -12.36 -8.44 4.20
C GLY A 18 -12.64 -9.94 4.24
N ILE A 19 -11.88 -10.71 3.48
CA ILE A 19 -11.96 -12.18 3.48
C ILE A 19 -11.56 -12.75 4.83
N ALA A 20 -10.41 -12.33 5.39
CA ALA A 20 -9.95 -12.80 6.70
C ALA A 20 -10.96 -12.45 7.80
N ARG A 21 -11.61 -11.28 7.71
CA ARG A 21 -12.71 -10.89 8.61
C ARG A 21 -13.87 -11.87 8.51
N GLY A 22 -14.39 -12.11 7.29
CA GLY A 22 -15.51 -13.04 7.08
C GLY A 22 -15.22 -14.42 7.65
N VAL A 23 -14.05 -14.97 7.35
CA VAL A 23 -13.60 -16.27 7.87
C VAL A 23 -13.54 -16.30 9.41
N GLN A 24 -13.01 -15.25 10.05
CA GLN A 24 -12.88 -15.21 11.51
C GLN A 24 -14.23 -15.03 12.21
N LEU A 25 -15.19 -14.32 11.61
CA LEU A 25 -16.56 -14.22 12.11
C LEU A 25 -17.25 -15.58 12.12
N MET A 26 -17.16 -16.32 11.02
CA MET A 26 -17.69 -17.69 10.94
C MET A 26 -17.02 -18.60 11.97
N ARG A 27 -15.67 -18.61 12.01
CA ARG A 27 -14.91 -19.55 12.85
C ARG A 27 -15.00 -19.27 14.34
N LEU A 28 -14.86 -18.02 14.76
CA LEU A 28 -14.74 -17.67 16.18
C LEU A 28 -16.05 -17.22 16.82
N LEU A 29 -16.93 -16.59 16.05
CA LEU A 29 -18.20 -16.08 16.55
C LEU A 29 -19.41 -16.91 16.10
N LYS A 30 -19.20 -17.95 15.26
CA LYS A 30 -20.27 -18.76 14.65
C LYS A 30 -21.34 -17.87 14.00
N HIS A 31 -20.90 -16.77 13.40
CA HIS A 31 -21.78 -15.77 12.85
C HIS A 31 -21.73 -15.79 11.33
N GLU A 32 -22.87 -16.10 10.71
CA GLU A 32 -22.99 -16.30 9.27
C GLU A 32 -23.82 -15.20 8.58
N SER A 33 -24.43 -14.29 9.35
CA SER A 33 -25.28 -13.20 8.83
C SER A 33 -24.46 -11.94 8.54
N PHE A 34 -23.59 -12.03 7.54
CA PHE A 34 -22.84 -10.88 7.01
C PHE A 34 -22.74 -10.93 5.49
N CYS A 35 -22.55 -9.75 4.89
CA CYS A 35 -22.27 -9.61 3.46
C CYS A 35 -20.94 -8.87 3.25
N ILE A 36 -20.14 -9.33 2.30
CA ILE A 36 -18.95 -8.62 1.82
C ILE A 36 -19.33 -7.92 0.52
N TYR A 37 -19.18 -6.60 0.51
CA TYR A 37 -19.44 -5.78 -0.67
C TYR A 37 -18.11 -5.49 -1.36
N GLU A 38 -17.97 -5.95 -2.60
CA GLU A 38 -16.86 -5.67 -3.50
C GLU A 38 -17.40 -4.95 -4.73
N ARG A 39 -16.63 -3.99 -5.24
CA ARG A 39 -16.98 -3.31 -6.49
C ARG A 39 -16.32 -3.98 -7.69
N GLY A 40 -15.14 -4.58 -7.49
CA GLY A 40 -14.51 -5.39 -8.52
C GLY A 40 -15.34 -6.63 -8.85
N ASP A 41 -15.11 -7.19 -10.02
CA ASP A 41 -15.82 -8.40 -10.49
C ASP A 41 -15.29 -9.69 -9.83
N ASP A 42 -14.21 -9.61 -9.04
CA ASP A 42 -13.55 -10.74 -8.38
C ASP A 42 -12.94 -10.36 -7.02
N ILE A 43 -12.53 -11.36 -6.24
CA ILE A 43 -11.87 -11.22 -4.95
C ILE A 43 -10.38 -10.88 -5.07
N GLY A 44 -9.84 -10.12 -4.10
CA GLY A 44 -8.42 -9.76 -4.04
C GLY A 44 -8.14 -8.32 -4.47
N GLU A 45 -7.59 -7.51 -3.55
CA GLU A 45 -7.27 -6.08 -3.74
C GLU A 45 -6.00 -5.85 -4.60
N SER A 46 -5.87 -6.48 -5.77
CA SER A 46 -4.80 -6.14 -6.71
C SER A 46 -5.28 -6.21 -8.15
N ASN A 47 -5.42 -5.02 -8.77
CA ASN A 47 -5.57 -4.74 -10.22
C ASN A 47 -6.88 -4.10 -10.70
N GLN A 48 -7.60 -3.27 -9.94
CA GLN A 48 -8.71 -2.49 -10.52
C GLN A 48 -8.78 -1.04 -9.99
N TYR A 49 -9.22 -0.12 -10.86
CA TYR A 49 -9.28 1.35 -10.75
C TYR A 49 -10.43 1.85 -9.84
N TRP A 50 -10.34 3.06 -9.26
CA TRP A 50 -11.36 3.59 -8.31
C TRP A 50 -11.63 5.10 -8.37
N ALA A 51 -12.90 5.47 -8.09
CA ALA A 51 -13.42 6.81 -7.72
C ALA A 51 -14.54 6.66 -6.66
N HIS A 52 -14.69 7.62 -5.73
CA HIS A 52 -15.50 7.50 -4.51
C HIS A 52 -16.98 7.89 -4.64
N SER A 53 -17.83 6.92 -4.33
CA SER A 53 -19.09 6.90 -3.56
C SER A 53 -19.65 5.49 -3.78
N LEU A 54 -20.54 4.93 -2.92
CA LEU A 54 -21.15 3.60 -3.15
C LEU A 54 -22.15 3.71 -4.33
N TRP A 55 -21.57 3.83 -5.52
CA TRP A 55 -22.23 3.89 -6.81
C TRP A 55 -21.84 2.64 -7.57
N ASP A 56 -22.84 1.89 -7.96
CA ASP A 56 -22.75 0.86 -9.01
C ASP A 56 -22.46 1.59 -10.33
N ILE A 57 -21.18 1.84 -10.64
CA ILE A 57 -20.78 2.63 -11.82
C ILE A 57 -21.26 2.00 -13.14
N PRO A 58 -21.34 0.65 -13.30
CA PRO A 58 -21.93 0.08 -14.51
C PRO A 58 -23.43 0.36 -14.66
N HIS A 59 -24.20 0.59 -13.58
CA HIS A 59 -25.67 0.65 -13.63
C HIS A 59 -26.31 1.92 -13.07
N GLY A 60 -25.55 2.88 -12.54
CA GLY A 60 -26.08 4.14 -11.99
C GLY A 60 -27.03 3.96 -10.79
N LYS A 61 -26.94 2.82 -10.08
CA LYS A 61 -27.86 2.48 -8.98
C LYS A 61 -27.24 2.77 -7.61
N SER A 62 -28.00 3.45 -6.76
CA SER A 62 -27.72 3.61 -5.35
C SER A 62 -28.45 2.54 -4.53
N TYR A 63 -27.68 1.84 -3.71
CA TYR A 63 -28.20 0.85 -2.77
C TYR A 63 -28.09 1.41 -1.36
N ALA A 64 -29.20 1.38 -0.63
CA ALA A 64 -29.21 1.64 0.80
C ALA A 64 -29.32 0.27 1.50
N VAL A 65 -28.32 -0.04 2.32
CA VAL A 65 -28.26 -1.28 3.11
C VAL A 65 -28.32 -0.89 4.58
N GLN A 66 -29.28 -1.46 5.31
CA GLN A 66 -29.33 -1.33 6.77
C GLN A 66 -28.60 -2.52 7.41
N VAL A 67 -27.55 -2.22 8.18
CA VAL A 67 -26.80 -3.21 8.97
C VAL A 67 -26.54 -2.66 10.37
N ARG A 68 -26.30 -3.54 11.35
CA ARG A 68 -25.99 -3.14 12.73
C ARG A 68 -24.53 -2.70 12.89
N PHE A 69 -23.65 -3.23 12.05
CA PHE A 69 -22.21 -2.95 12.09
C PHE A 69 -21.66 -2.81 10.68
N VAL A 70 -20.69 -1.91 10.51
CA VAL A 70 -19.92 -1.72 9.28
C VAL A 70 -18.44 -1.89 9.60
N VAL A 71 -17.75 -2.74 8.83
CA VAL A 71 -16.29 -2.89 8.89
C VAL A 71 -15.70 -2.49 7.54
N THR A 72 -14.95 -1.40 7.52
CA THR A 72 -14.21 -0.98 6.32
C THR A 72 -12.90 -1.75 6.22
N ALA A 73 -12.76 -2.58 5.20
CA ALA A 73 -11.52 -3.32 4.91
C ALA A 73 -10.70 -2.68 3.79
N MET A 74 -11.04 -1.43 3.39
CA MET A 74 -10.31 -0.63 2.41
C MET A 74 -8.81 -0.58 2.73
N GLY A 75 -7.98 -1.05 1.79
CA GLY A 75 -6.54 -0.88 1.82
C GLY A 75 -6.08 0.58 1.83
N VAL A 76 -4.77 0.79 2.05
CA VAL A 76 -4.15 2.14 2.16
C VAL A 76 -3.74 2.75 0.81
N LEU A 77 -3.79 1.98 -0.28
CA LEU A 77 -3.45 2.39 -1.65
C LEU A 77 -4.63 2.09 -2.58
N ASN A 78 -5.71 2.84 -2.44
CA ASN A 78 -7.00 2.52 -3.05
C ASN A 78 -7.50 3.55 -4.07
N ILE A 79 -6.91 4.75 -4.15
CA ILE A 79 -7.34 5.81 -5.08
C ILE A 79 -6.13 6.31 -5.88
N PRO A 80 -6.05 6.05 -7.20
CA PRO A 80 -5.06 6.72 -8.04
C PRO A 80 -5.42 8.21 -8.17
N THR A 81 -4.42 9.08 -8.13
CA THR A 81 -4.61 10.54 -8.24
C THR A 81 -4.25 11.05 -9.63
N GLY A 82 -5.16 11.78 -10.25
CA GLY A 82 -4.97 12.44 -11.55
C GLY A 82 -5.21 11.53 -12.77
N LEU A 83 -5.57 12.16 -13.90
CA LEU A 83 -5.73 11.57 -15.25
C LEU A 83 -7.01 10.75 -15.51
N ASN A 84 -8.14 11.09 -14.87
CA ASN A 84 -9.42 10.40 -15.07
C ASN A 84 -9.97 10.48 -16.51
N ASP A 85 -9.50 11.43 -17.32
CA ASP A 85 -10.05 11.72 -18.66
C ASP A 85 -9.20 11.20 -19.82
N LEU A 86 -8.12 10.46 -19.54
CA LEU A 86 -7.28 9.87 -20.60
C LEU A 86 -7.77 8.48 -21.01
N PRO A 87 -7.75 8.16 -22.32
CA PRO A 87 -8.05 6.81 -22.78
C PRO A 87 -7.01 5.83 -22.25
N VAL A 88 -7.48 4.70 -21.70
CA VAL A 88 -6.60 3.60 -21.28
C VAL A 88 -6.10 2.89 -22.53
N LEU A 89 -4.79 2.96 -22.78
CA LEU A 89 -4.12 2.20 -23.82
C LEU A 89 -3.62 0.87 -23.25
N THR A 90 -4.00 -0.23 -23.89
CA THR A 90 -3.56 -1.60 -23.52
C THR A 90 -2.55 -2.19 -24.51
N ASP A 91 -2.33 -1.53 -25.65
CA ASP A 91 -1.32 -1.87 -26.64
C ASP A 91 -0.52 -0.62 -27.00
N PHE A 92 0.80 -0.73 -26.95
CA PHE A 92 1.74 0.35 -27.24
C PHE A 92 2.19 0.35 -28.70
N GLY A 93 2.00 -0.75 -29.44
CA GLY A 93 2.46 -0.90 -30.82
C GLY A 93 3.92 -0.46 -31.02
N ASN A 94 4.20 0.24 -32.12
CA ASN A 94 5.49 0.89 -32.39
C ASN A 94 5.59 2.33 -31.83
N ASN A 95 4.66 2.76 -30.98
CA ASN A 95 4.63 4.14 -30.51
C ASN A 95 5.69 4.41 -29.43
N GLY A 96 6.06 5.67 -29.27
CA GLY A 96 6.83 6.10 -28.11
C GLY A 96 6.00 5.99 -26.84
N VAL A 97 6.59 5.50 -25.76
CA VAL A 97 5.94 5.34 -24.44
C VAL A 97 6.44 6.42 -23.49
N MET A 98 5.51 7.11 -22.83
CA MET A 98 5.84 8.07 -21.78
C MET A 98 5.34 7.55 -20.42
N VAL A 99 6.25 7.46 -19.44
CA VAL A 99 5.95 7.03 -18.07
C VAL A 99 6.10 8.22 -17.13
N ILE A 100 5.03 8.55 -16.41
CA ILE A 100 5.05 9.64 -15.42
C ILE A 100 5.15 9.03 -14.02
N GLY A 101 6.21 9.38 -13.30
CA GLY A 101 6.52 8.90 -11.96
C GLY A 101 7.60 7.82 -11.93
N ASP A 102 8.11 7.58 -10.72
CA ASP A 102 9.25 6.71 -10.44
C ASP A 102 9.04 5.81 -9.20
N GLY A 103 7.79 5.62 -8.77
CA GLY A 103 7.44 4.71 -7.69
C GLY A 103 7.59 3.24 -8.07
N CYS A 104 7.24 2.34 -7.14
CA CYS A 104 7.29 0.89 -7.34
C CYS A 104 6.60 0.41 -8.63
N SER A 105 5.52 1.06 -9.04
CA SER A 105 4.82 0.71 -10.29
C SER A 105 5.68 0.97 -11.53
N ALA A 106 6.40 2.10 -11.57
CA ALA A 106 7.28 2.43 -12.69
C ALA A 106 8.46 1.45 -12.76
N ASP A 107 9.06 1.14 -11.61
CA ASP A 107 10.15 0.16 -11.47
C ASP A 107 9.76 -1.23 -12.00
N GLN A 108 8.51 -1.66 -11.82
CA GLN A 108 8.01 -2.95 -12.32
C GLN A 108 7.62 -2.89 -13.80
N VAL A 109 6.97 -1.80 -14.22
CA VAL A 109 6.39 -1.70 -15.57
C VAL A 109 7.43 -1.37 -16.63
N ILE A 110 8.40 -0.48 -16.34
CA ILE A 110 9.39 -0.05 -17.33
C ILE A 110 10.22 -1.23 -17.87
N PRO A 111 10.83 -2.09 -17.02
CA PRO A 111 11.55 -3.27 -17.51
C PRO A 111 10.64 -4.21 -18.30
N TRP A 112 9.39 -4.37 -17.86
CA TRP A 112 8.42 -5.21 -18.56
C TRP A 112 8.09 -4.67 -19.96
N ILE A 113 7.84 -3.36 -20.11
CA ILE A 113 7.58 -2.72 -21.42
C ILE A 113 8.78 -2.91 -22.34
N LEU A 114 9.99 -2.61 -21.86
CA LEU A 114 11.21 -2.70 -22.66
C LEU A 114 11.51 -4.13 -23.13
N ASN A 115 11.20 -5.13 -22.30
CA ASN A 115 11.46 -6.53 -22.63
C ASN A 115 10.37 -7.17 -23.52
N ASN A 116 9.10 -6.76 -23.38
CA ASN A 116 7.98 -7.42 -24.07
C ASN A 116 7.44 -6.65 -25.28
N HIS A 117 7.51 -5.32 -25.27
CA HIS A 117 6.91 -4.47 -26.31
C HIS A 117 7.93 -3.74 -27.19
N GLN A 118 9.17 -3.57 -26.72
CA GLN A 118 10.27 -2.95 -27.47
C GLN A 118 9.85 -1.67 -28.22
N PRO A 119 9.32 -0.65 -27.52
CA PRO A 119 8.88 0.59 -28.15
C PRO A 119 10.06 1.30 -28.82
N HIS A 120 9.77 2.13 -29.84
CA HIS A 120 10.82 2.91 -30.51
C HIS A 120 11.50 3.93 -29.58
N ALA A 121 10.78 4.44 -28.57
CA ALA A 121 11.30 5.35 -27.56
C ALA A 121 10.56 5.17 -26.22
N LEU A 122 11.27 5.32 -25.10
CA LEU A 122 10.68 5.38 -23.77
C LEU A 122 11.19 6.61 -23.02
N VAL A 123 10.28 7.53 -22.69
CA VAL A 123 10.58 8.73 -21.91
C VAL A 123 9.96 8.58 -20.52
N GLN A 124 10.78 8.65 -19.48
CA GLN A 124 10.30 8.69 -18.11
C GLN A 124 10.45 10.11 -17.54
N ILE A 125 9.39 10.59 -16.92
CA ILE A 125 9.34 11.89 -16.24
C ILE A 125 9.26 11.65 -14.74
N VAL A 126 10.20 12.24 -14.00
CA VAL A 126 10.32 12.06 -12.54
C VAL A 126 10.33 13.40 -11.82
N ARG A 127 9.78 13.44 -10.60
CA ARG A 127 9.74 14.66 -9.78
C ARG A 127 10.83 14.67 -8.71
N SER A 128 10.94 13.58 -7.97
CA SER A 128 11.85 13.44 -6.83
C SER A 128 12.51 12.09 -6.91
N GLU A 129 13.79 11.99 -6.60
CA GLU A 129 14.56 10.75 -6.65
C GLU A 129 14.01 9.70 -5.67
N GLN A 130 14.34 8.42 -5.88
CA GLN A 130 13.96 7.32 -5.00
C GLN A 130 15.13 6.40 -4.70
N TRP A 131 15.19 5.91 -3.45
CA TRP A 131 16.14 4.87 -3.07
C TRP A 131 15.69 3.55 -3.70
N VAL A 132 16.48 3.01 -4.62
CA VAL A 132 16.22 1.72 -5.29
C VAL A 132 17.18 0.68 -4.72
N ALA A 133 16.64 -0.23 -3.90
CA ALA A 133 17.39 -1.27 -3.22
C ALA A 133 17.38 -2.58 -4.03
N PRO A 134 18.46 -3.37 -4.01
CA PRO A 134 18.52 -4.64 -4.72
C PRO A 134 17.49 -5.63 -4.21
N LYS A 135 16.79 -6.27 -5.14
CA LYS A 135 15.84 -7.35 -4.85
C LYS A 135 16.52 -8.71 -4.87
N HIS A 136 16.49 -9.37 -3.72
CA HIS A 136 17.02 -10.72 -3.56
C HIS A 136 15.86 -11.71 -3.73
N ASP A 137 15.58 -12.07 -4.98
CA ASP A 137 14.58 -13.09 -5.28
C ASP A 137 15.14 -14.47 -4.90
N HIS A 138 14.64 -15.04 -3.81
CA HIS A 138 15.03 -16.36 -3.34
C HIS A 138 14.09 -17.42 -3.90
N HIS A 139 14.64 -18.39 -4.63
CA HIS A 139 13.89 -19.56 -5.05
C HIS A 139 13.46 -20.40 -3.83
N ILE A 140 12.16 -20.60 -3.65
CA ILE A 140 11.61 -21.44 -2.59
C ILE A 140 11.67 -22.90 -3.04
N SER A 141 12.64 -23.64 -2.49
CA SER A 141 12.87 -25.06 -2.82
C SER A 141 11.64 -25.95 -2.54
N ALA A 142 11.55 -27.09 -3.24
CA ALA A 142 10.50 -28.08 -2.99
C ALA A 142 10.52 -28.59 -1.54
N PHE A 143 11.72 -28.75 -0.97
CA PHE A 143 11.89 -29.11 0.43
C PHE A 143 11.35 -28.04 1.37
N THR A 144 11.63 -26.75 1.11
CA THR A 144 11.06 -25.65 1.90
C THR A 144 9.54 -25.64 1.82
N LYS A 145 8.95 -25.85 0.63
CA LYS A 145 7.49 -25.97 0.45
C LYS A 145 6.94 -27.16 1.24
N TRP A 146 7.65 -28.29 1.25
CA TRP A 146 7.29 -29.47 2.04
C TRP A 146 7.31 -29.16 3.55
N CYS A 147 8.36 -28.51 4.06
CA CYS A 147 8.45 -28.08 5.46
C CYS A 147 7.29 -27.17 5.85
N LEU A 148 7.00 -26.15 5.04
CA LEU A 148 5.91 -25.20 5.29
C LEU A 148 4.53 -25.89 5.33
N ARG A 149 4.36 -26.99 4.59
CA ARG A 149 3.10 -27.74 4.52
C ARG A 149 2.92 -28.74 5.66
N PHE A 150 3.98 -29.45 6.04
CA PHE A 150 3.87 -30.64 6.90
C PHE A 150 4.51 -30.48 8.28
N ILE A 151 5.49 -29.58 8.45
CA ILE A 151 6.13 -29.36 9.75
C ILE A 151 5.27 -28.37 10.57
N PRO A 152 4.71 -28.79 11.71
CA PRO A 152 3.94 -27.89 12.55
C PRO A 152 4.84 -26.74 13.04
N PHE A 153 4.27 -25.54 13.11
CA PHE A 153 4.92 -24.31 13.56
C PHE A 153 6.04 -23.74 12.66
N ASP A 154 6.48 -24.41 11.58
CA ASP A 154 7.55 -23.89 10.69
C ASP A 154 7.22 -22.49 10.15
N MET A 155 5.99 -22.28 9.66
CA MET A 155 5.51 -20.95 9.24
C MET A 155 5.59 -19.90 10.35
N ARG A 156 5.27 -20.27 11.60
CA ARG A 156 5.28 -19.33 12.73
C ARG A 156 6.71 -18.95 13.11
N ILE A 157 7.62 -19.93 13.14
CA ILE A 157 9.04 -19.69 13.46
C ILE A 157 9.65 -18.78 12.40
N ARG A 158 9.42 -19.08 11.11
CA ARG A 158 9.88 -18.22 10.01
C ARG A 158 9.26 -16.82 10.06
N GLY A 159 7.99 -16.72 10.43
CA GLY A 159 7.31 -15.43 10.63
C GLY A 159 7.93 -14.61 11.77
N ILE A 160 8.21 -15.23 12.92
CA ILE A 160 8.90 -14.58 14.05
C ILE A 160 10.30 -14.13 13.64
N TRP A 161 11.03 -14.98 12.94
CA TRP A 161 12.36 -14.66 12.44
C TRP A 161 12.34 -13.47 11.47
N ALA A 162 11.38 -13.45 10.54
CA ALA A 162 11.21 -12.33 9.62
C ALA A 162 10.85 -11.02 10.35
N ALA A 163 9.98 -11.09 11.36
CA ALA A 163 9.64 -9.94 12.19
C ALA A 163 10.86 -9.42 12.97
N TYR A 164 11.65 -10.32 13.56
CA TYR A 164 12.89 -9.97 14.24
C TYR A 164 13.90 -9.28 13.31
N GLU A 165 14.06 -9.80 12.09
CA GLU A 165 14.97 -9.20 11.11
C GLU A 165 14.50 -7.81 10.65
N LEU A 166 13.19 -7.60 10.50
CA LEU A 166 12.61 -6.28 10.22
C LEU A 166 12.83 -5.31 11.39
N ASP A 167 12.56 -5.74 12.63
CA ASP A 167 12.78 -4.94 13.84
C ASP A 167 14.25 -4.56 14.02
N ARG A 168 15.17 -5.48 13.71
CA ARG A 168 16.61 -5.23 13.74
C ARG A 168 17.02 -4.15 12.75
N ARG A 169 16.46 -4.18 11.53
CA ARG A 169 16.69 -3.15 10.50
C ARG A 169 16.00 -1.83 10.83
N PHE A 170 14.92 -1.85 11.60
CA PHE A 170 14.19 -0.66 12.02
C PHE A 170 15.05 0.33 12.84
N VAL A 171 16.16 -0.13 13.43
CA VAL A 171 17.15 0.75 14.08
C VAL A 171 17.60 1.90 13.16
N ALA A 172 17.76 1.67 11.86
CA ALA A 172 18.19 2.69 10.89
C ALA A 172 17.19 3.86 10.76
N TYR A 173 15.91 3.64 11.11
CA TYR A 173 14.87 4.65 11.05
C TYR A 173 14.82 5.55 12.29
N ARG A 174 15.53 5.20 13.37
CA ARG A 174 15.54 6.00 14.60
C ARG A 174 16.53 7.16 14.51
N LYS A 175 16.17 8.31 15.07
CA LYS A 175 17.04 9.50 15.23
C LYS A 175 18.01 9.31 16.41
N THR A 176 18.82 8.26 16.37
CA THR A 176 19.89 7.98 17.34
C THR A 176 21.23 7.87 16.62
N GLU A 177 22.35 7.95 17.35
CA GLU A 177 23.68 7.78 16.75
C GLU A 177 23.85 6.40 16.09
N ALA A 178 23.39 5.34 16.75
CA ALA A 178 23.38 3.99 16.19
C ALA A 178 22.49 3.89 14.93
N GLY A 179 21.32 4.56 14.94
CA GLY A 179 20.44 4.65 13.78
C GLY A 179 21.07 5.39 12.61
N ALA A 180 21.76 6.51 12.88
CA ALA A 180 22.50 7.26 11.86
C ALA A 180 23.64 6.44 11.23
N LYS A 181 24.43 5.73 12.06
CA LYS A 181 25.49 4.82 11.56
C LYS A 181 24.92 3.72 10.67
N ALA A 182 23.86 3.04 11.13
CA ALA A 182 23.20 1.99 10.35
C ALA A 182 22.59 2.51 9.05
N ARG A 183 21.93 3.67 9.10
CA ARG A 183 21.31 4.32 7.93
C ARG A 183 22.35 4.74 6.90
N ASN A 184 23.41 5.44 7.32
CA ASN A 184 24.46 5.90 6.41
C ASN A 184 25.19 4.72 5.76
N SER A 185 25.48 3.66 6.53
CA SER A 185 26.09 2.45 5.99
C SER A 185 25.18 1.77 4.96
N ALA A 186 23.88 1.67 5.22
CA ALA A 186 22.92 1.11 4.28
C ALA A 186 22.72 2.00 3.05
N ALA A 187 22.69 3.33 3.22
CA ALA A 187 22.55 4.30 2.14
C ALA A 187 23.75 4.23 1.18
N GLU A 188 24.98 4.17 1.71
CA GLU A 188 26.18 4.01 0.87
C GLU A 188 26.18 2.66 0.15
N ALA A 189 25.80 1.57 0.81
CA ALA A 189 25.71 0.25 0.17
C ALA A 189 24.68 0.23 -0.98
N ILE A 190 23.50 0.82 -0.77
CA ILE A 190 22.46 0.92 -1.81
C ILE A 190 22.93 1.83 -2.93
N LYS A 191 23.52 3.00 -2.62
CA LYS A 191 24.07 3.92 -3.62
C LYS A 191 25.13 3.26 -4.49
N LEU A 192 26.05 2.51 -3.91
CA LEU A 192 27.05 1.75 -4.66
C LEU A 192 26.40 0.73 -5.59
N CYS A 193 25.37 0.01 -5.11
CA CYS A 193 24.60 -0.90 -5.93
C CYS A 193 23.92 -0.16 -7.10
N MET A 194 23.27 0.98 -6.83
CA MET A 194 22.64 1.80 -7.86
C MET A 194 23.64 2.24 -8.93
N CYS A 195 24.80 2.78 -8.52
CA CYS A 195 25.86 3.20 -9.43
C CYS A 195 26.55 2.03 -10.15
N SER A 196 26.47 0.79 -9.65
CA SER A 196 27.06 -0.36 -10.34
C SER A 196 26.21 -0.87 -11.52
N VAL A 197 24.92 -0.53 -11.54
CA VAL A 197 23.94 -1.07 -12.50
C VAL A 197 23.37 0.02 -13.41
N ALA A 198 23.07 1.20 -12.86
CA ALA A 198 22.43 2.27 -13.61
C ALA A 198 23.37 2.98 -14.59
N ASN A 199 22.79 3.62 -15.61
CA ASN A 199 23.52 4.43 -16.56
C ASN A 199 24.12 5.69 -15.87
N PRO A 200 25.45 5.92 -15.98
CA PRO A 200 26.13 7.06 -15.35
C PRO A 200 25.56 8.43 -15.69
N MET A 201 24.95 8.59 -16.87
CA MET A 201 24.37 9.88 -17.29
C MET A 201 23.19 10.33 -16.41
N TYR A 202 22.57 9.39 -15.66
CA TYR A 202 21.40 9.66 -14.84
C TYR A 202 21.68 9.68 -13.33
N TYR A 203 22.93 9.62 -12.88
CA TYR A 203 23.25 9.61 -11.45
C TYR A 203 22.68 10.82 -10.70
N ASP A 204 22.74 12.02 -11.30
CA ASP A 204 22.19 13.23 -10.70
C ASP A 204 20.66 13.22 -10.57
N LEU A 205 19.98 12.36 -11.33
CA LEU A 205 18.52 12.20 -11.34
C LEU A 205 18.04 10.96 -10.57
N LEU A 206 18.91 9.98 -10.33
CA LEU A 206 18.58 8.72 -9.67
C LEU A 206 19.01 8.69 -8.21
N ILE A 207 20.17 9.27 -7.87
CA ILE A 207 20.75 9.15 -6.53
C ILE A 207 20.08 10.14 -5.58
N PRO A 208 19.34 9.68 -4.55
CA PRO A 208 18.60 10.57 -3.68
C PRO A 208 19.49 11.42 -2.78
N ARG A 209 19.04 12.66 -2.54
CA ARG A 209 19.71 13.63 -1.64
C ARG A 209 19.14 13.66 -0.23
N TYR A 210 18.15 12.82 0.06
CA TYR A 210 17.49 12.71 1.35
C TYR A 210 17.86 11.40 2.07
N ASP A 211 17.72 11.40 3.39
CA ASP A 211 18.04 10.25 4.24
C ASP A 211 17.30 8.96 3.84
N LEU A 212 18.03 7.85 3.76
CA LEU A 212 17.44 6.52 3.57
C LEU A 212 16.44 6.22 4.69
N GLY A 213 15.19 5.90 4.32
CA GLY A 213 14.11 5.65 5.27
C GLY A 213 13.17 6.83 5.52
N ALA A 214 13.44 8.02 4.94
CA ALA A 214 12.44 9.10 4.88
C ALA A 214 11.25 8.72 3.97
N LYS A 215 11.54 7.97 2.91
CA LYS A 215 10.56 7.25 2.06
C LYS A 215 10.90 5.76 2.07
N ARG A 216 9.89 4.90 1.83
CA ARG A 216 10.11 3.46 1.65
C ARG A 216 10.95 3.23 0.38
N PRO A 217 12.09 2.52 0.46
CA PRO A 217 12.86 2.18 -0.73
C PRO A 217 12.06 1.29 -1.70
N VAL A 218 12.26 1.51 -2.99
CA VAL A 218 11.77 0.64 -4.06
C VAL A 218 12.70 -0.57 -4.16
N MET A 219 12.17 -1.74 -4.49
CA MET A 219 12.96 -2.95 -4.72
C MET A 219 13.16 -3.08 -6.23
N ASP A 220 14.41 -3.14 -6.69
CA ASP A 220 14.74 -3.15 -8.12
C ASP A 220 14.21 -4.40 -8.84
N HIS A 221 13.39 -4.20 -9.87
CA HIS A 221 12.94 -5.27 -10.78
C HIS A 221 13.69 -5.26 -12.14
N GLY A 222 14.88 -4.67 -12.18
CA GLY A 222 15.66 -4.44 -13.41
C GLY A 222 15.47 -3.04 -13.98
N TYR A 223 14.92 -2.12 -13.18
CA TYR A 223 14.72 -0.72 -13.54
C TYR A 223 16.06 0.00 -13.73
N LEU A 224 17.01 -0.23 -12.82
CA LEU A 224 18.32 0.41 -12.94
C LEU A 224 19.03 -0.05 -14.23
N GLU A 225 18.95 -1.34 -14.55
CA GLU A 225 19.51 -1.88 -15.78
C GLU A 225 18.83 -1.30 -17.03
N ALA A 226 17.50 -1.13 -16.98
CA ALA A 226 16.71 -0.53 -18.06
C ALA A 226 17.19 0.87 -18.46
N THR A 227 17.79 1.64 -17.54
CA THR A 227 18.33 2.98 -17.84
C THR A 227 19.51 2.96 -18.82
N ASN A 228 20.14 1.81 -19.05
CA ASN A 228 21.23 1.64 -20.03
C ASN A 228 20.72 1.40 -21.47
N ARG A 229 19.41 1.23 -21.66
CA ARG A 229 18.85 1.04 -23.00
C ARG A 229 18.96 2.35 -23.80
N PRO A 230 19.38 2.32 -25.08
CA PRO A 230 19.56 3.54 -25.88
C PRO A 230 18.26 4.30 -26.15
N ILE A 231 17.12 3.61 -26.10
CA ILE A 231 15.78 4.18 -26.30
C ILE A 231 15.21 4.83 -25.03
N PHE A 232 15.88 4.69 -23.89
CA PHE A 232 15.41 5.19 -22.60
C PHE A 232 15.89 6.62 -22.38
N THR A 233 14.99 7.51 -21.96
CA THR A 233 15.29 8.89 -21.60
C THR A 233 14.65 9.24 -20.27
N LEU A 234 15.45 9.66 -19.29
CA LEU A 234 14.97 10.14 -17.98
C LEU A 234 15.00 11.67 -17.92
N ILE A 235 13.88 12.28 -17.56
CA ILE A 235 13.69 13.72 -17.46
C ILE A 235 13.20 14.07 -16.06
N LYS A 236 13.83 15.07 -15.42
CA LYS A 236 13.36 15.63 -14.16
C LYS A 236 12.41 16.80 -14.40
N CYS A 237 11.32 16.83 -13.65
CA CYS A 237 10.27 17.83 -13.73
C CYS A 237 10.07 18.50 -12.36
N ASN A 238 10.15 19.83 -12.32
CA ASN A 238 9.95 20.61 -11.09
C ASN A 238 8.48 21.02 -10.87
N GLY A 239 7.60 20.84 -11.87
CA GLY A 239 6.15 21.01 -11.76
C GLY A 239 5.42 20.57 -13.04
N THR A 240 4.24 19.96 -12.93
CA THR A 240 3.48 19.42 -14.08
C THR A 240 3.04 20.50 -15.09
N GLN A 241 3.13 21.78 -14.73
CA GLN A 241 2.86 22.92 -15.61
C GLN A 241 3.89 23.05 -16.74
N ASP A 242 5.10 22.53 -16.57
CA ASP A 242 6.19 22.65 -17.56
C ASP A 242 6.06 21.62 -18.71
N LEU A 243 5.21 20.60 -18.57
CA LEU A 243 5.13 19.46 -19.51
C LEU A 243 3.84 19.40 -20.32
N LEU A 244 2.82 20.16 -19.91
CA LEU A 244 1.50 20.14 -20.52
C LEU A 244 1.05 21.59 -20.72
N THR A 245 0.90 22.03 -21.98
CA THR A 245 0.04 23.18 -22.30
C THR A 245 -1.34 22.97 -21.62
N PRO A 246 -2.03 24.05 -21.22
CA PRO A 246 -2.80 24.10 -19.98
C PRO A 246 -3.98 23.12 -19.96
N MET A 247 -3.75 21.91 -19.46
CA MET A 247 -4.81 21.07 -18.90
C MET A 247 -4.90 21.38 -17.41
N GLU A 248 -5.96 22.09 -17.05
CA GLU A 248 -6.28 22.49 -15.69
C GLU A 248 -6.54 21.22 -14.85
N VAL A 249 -5.51 20.72 -14.16
CA VAL A 249 -5.68 19.65 -13.16
C VAL A 249 -6.32 20.26 -11.92
N ARG A 250 -7.66 20.26 -11.87
CA ARG A 250 -8.39 20.58 -10.64
C ARG A 250 -8.26 19.42 -9.68
N GLY A 251 -7.32 19.54 -8.74
CA GLY A 251 -7.24 18.66 -7.58
C GLY A 251 -8.47 18.86 -6.70
N ILE A 252 -9.32 17.85 -6.60
CA ILE A 252 -10.33 17.77 -5.55
C ILE A 252 -9.58 17.50 -4.24
N LYS A 253 -9.62 18.45 -3.32
CA LYS A 253 -9.17 18.24 -1.95
C LYS A 253 -10.26 17.46 -1.21
N ASP A 254 -10.08 16.16 -1.04
CA ASP A 254 -10.82 15.44 -0.01
C ASP A 254 -10.11 15.68 1.33
N GLU A 255 -10.70 16.54 2.17
CA GLU A 255 -10.13 16.96 3.46
C GLU A 255 -10.41 16.00 4.64
N ASP A 256 -11.14 14.88 4.45
CA ASP A 256 -11.71 14.14 5.57
C ASP A 256 -11.19 12.70 5.80
N PHE A 257 -10.09 12.28 5.16
CA PHE A 257 -9.47 10.98 5.48
C PHE A 257 -8.13 11.13 6.20
N ARG A 258 -8.15 11.05 7.54
CA ARG A 258 -6.94 10.99 8.37
C ARG A 258 -6.72 9.57 8.88
N PRO A 259 -5.99 8.70 8.16
CA PRO A 259 -5.78 7.35 8.63
C PRO A 259 -4.76 7.32 9.76
N ASN A 260 -5.26 7.26 10.99
CA ASN A 260 -4.55 6.75 12.17
C ASN A 260 -4.40 5.21 12.11
N LYS A 261 -4.07 4.67 10.94
CA LYS A 261 -3.84 3.23 10.74
C LYS A 261 -2.35 2.93 10.83
N LEU A 262 -2.01 1.69 11.18
CA LEU A 262 -0.64 1.17 11.11
C LEU A 262 -0.02 1.56 9.77
N PRO A 263 1.08 2.32 9.75
CA PRO A 263 1.67 2.80 8.51
C PRO A 263 2.15 1.63 7.64
N SER A 264 2.27 1.87 6.33
CA SER A 264 2.83 0.96 5.33
C SER A 264 4.31 0.59 5.56
N SER A 265 4.87 1.00 6.70
CA SER A 265 6.18 0.61 7.22
C SER A 265 6.21 -0.78 7.86
N ASN A 266 5.07 -1.44 8.02
CA ASN A 266 4.97 -2.83 8.49
C ASN A 266 4.48 -3.78 7.38
N SER A 267 4.59 -5.09 7.62
CA SER A 267 3.90 -6.09 6.78
C SER A 267 2.39 -5.85 6.83
N THR A 268 1.80 -5.51 5.68
CA THR A 268 0.35 -5.28 5.54
C THR A 268 -0.43 -6.50 6.01
N LEU A 269 0.02 -7.71 5.66
CA LEU A 269 -0.67 -8.94 6.06
C LEU A 269 -0.69 -9.12 7.59
N HIS A 270 0.43 -8.86 8.27
CA HIS A 270 0.48 -8.93 9.73
C HIS A 270 -0.40 -7.86 10.40
N GLY A 271 -0.41 -6.64 9.85
CA GLY A 271 -1.32 -5.58 10.30
C GLY A 271 -2.80 -5.98 10.13
N ILE A 272 -3.13 -6.62 9.01
CA ILE A 272 -4.46 -7.18 8.75
C ILE A 272 -4.81 -8.22 9.81
N GLU A 273 -3.96 -9.22 10.05
CA GLU A 273 -4.20 -10.26 11.06
C GLU A 273 -4.47 -9.67 12.44
N CYS A 274 -3.61 -8.74 12.89
CA CYS A 274 -3.76 -8.06 14.18
C CYS A 274 -5.08 -7.27 14.25
N SER A 275 -5.44 -6.53 13.20
CA SER A 275 -6.70 -5.77 13.14
C SER A 275 -7.94 -6.68 13.13
N VAL A 276 -7.85 -7.82 12.44
CA VAL A 276 -8.92 -8.81 12.39
C VAL A 276 -9.13 -9.40 13.78
N VAL A 277 -8.07 -9.85 14.45
CA VAL A 277 -8.13 -10.38 15.81
C VAL A 277 -8.67 -9.34 16.79
N TYR A 278 -8.16 -8.10 16.77
CA TYR A 278 -8.57 -7.03 17.69
C TYR A 278 -10.07 -6.74 17.58
N ILE A 279 -10.56 -6.40 16.38
CA ILE A 279 -11.97 -6.07 16.16
C ILE A 279 -12.85 -7.29 16.44
N THR A 280 -12.39 -8.53 16.17
CA THR A 280 -13.18 -9.74 16.50
C THR A 280 -13.33 -9.90 18.01
N ARG A 281 -12.29 -9.58 18.80
CA ARG A 281 -12.37 -9.58 20.27
C ARG A 281 -13.30 -8.50 20.80
N VAL A 282 -13.24 -7.28 20.24
CA VAL A 282 -14.18 -6.19 20.57
C VAL A 282 -15.61 -6.62 20.28
N LEU A 283 -15.88 -7.12 19.06
CA LEU A 283 -17.18 -7.63 18.68
C LEU A 283 -17.63 -8.72 19.65
N ARG A 284 -16.80 -9.72 19.97
CA ARG A 284 -17.13 -10.79 20.93
C ARG A 284 -17.59 -10.27 22.29
N GLY A 285 -16.89 -9.28 22.85
CA GLY A 285 -17.21 -8.68 24.15
C GLY A 285 -18.54 -7.93 24.15
N ILE A 286 -18.97 -7.46 22.98
CA ILE A 286 -20.24 -6.76 22.78
C ILE A 286 -21.36 -7.77 22.38
N TRP A 287 -21.00 -8.81 21.62
CA TRP A 287 -21.91 -9.80 21.02
C TRP A 287 -22.76 -10.52 22.07
N GLY A 288 -22.15 -10.91 23.19
CA GLY A 288 -22.84 -11.58 24.30
C GLY A 288 -23.83 -10.69 25.07
N LYS A 289 -23.73 -9.35 24.94
CA LYS A 289 -24.61 -8.37 25.61
C LYS A 289 -25.71 -7.81 24.70
N ILE A 290 -25.53 -7.89 23.38
CA ILE A 290 -26.47 -7.33 22.37
C ILE A 290 -27.54 -8.34 21.94
N LEU A 291 -27.24 -9.65 21.98
CA LEU A 291 -28.20 -10.69 21.56
C LEU A 291 -29.24 -11.07 22.62
N THR A 292 -29.09 -10.61 23.86
CA THR A 292 -30.04 -10.86 24.95
C THR A 292 -30.95 -9.64 25.12
N LYS A 293 -32.03 -9.59 24.33
CA LYS A 293 -33.25 -8.77 24.59
C LYS A 293 -33.10 -7.23 24.64
N ARG A 294 -32.15 -6.60 23.95
CA ARG A 294 -32.15 -5.12 23.82
C ARG A 294 -32.68 -4.67 22.45
N THR A 295 -33.71 -3.83 22.48
CA THR A 295 -34.27 -3.09 21.33
C THR A 295 -33.52 -1.80 21.04
N ASP A 296 -32.58 -1.42 21.91
CA ASP A 296 -31.92 -0.12 21.86
C ASP A 296 -30.73 -0.16 20.89
N ALA A 297 -30.56 0.90 20.09
CA ALA A 297 -29.39 1.06 19.22
C ALA A 297 -28.13 1.21 20.08
N VAL A 298 -27.15 0.33 19.88
CA VAL A 298 -25.84 0.40 20.57
C VAL A 298 -24.80 0.89 19.57
N SER A 299 -24.30 2.11 19.75
CA SER A 299 -23.17 2.65 18.99
C SER A 299 -21.89 2.56 19.80
N VAL A 300 -20.80 2.08 19.18
CA VAL A 300 -19.45 2.17 19.75
C VAL A 300 -18.69 3.24 18.98
N MET A 301 -18.37 4.33 19.65
CA MET A 301 -17.57 5.43 19.11
C MET A 301 -16.42 5.71 20.08
N HIS A 302 -15.25 6.04 19.55
CA HIS A 302 -14.20 6.64 20.37
C HIS A 302 -14.64 8.01 20.89
N THR A 303 -14.17 8.39 22.08
CA THR A 303 -14.33 9.75 22.60
C THR A 303 -13.28 10.67 21.99
N ALA A 304 -13.58 11.96 21.86
CA ALA A 304 -12.63 12.96 21.38
C ALA A 304 -11.35 13.01 22.24
N GLU A 305 -11.48 12.80 23.56
CA GLU A 305 -10.33 12.70 24.47
C GLU A 305 -9.45 11.49 24.16
N ALA A 306 -10.05 10.31 23.90
CA ALA A 306 -9.29 9.11 23.56
C ALA A 306 -8.56 9.26 22.23
N GLU A 307 -9.20 9.90 21.25
CA GLU A 307 -8.58 10.23 19.96
C GLU A 307 -7.41 11.21 20.13
N ALA A 308 -7.61 12.32 20.85
CA ALA A 308 -6.56 13.30 21.11
C ALA A 308 -5.36 12.69 21.85
N ARG A 309 -5.62 11.84 22.86
CA ARG A 309 -4.57 11.11 23.58
C ARG A 309 -3.82 10.14 22.67
N PHE A 310 -4.54 9.40 21.81
CA PHE A 310 -3.91 8.52 20.84
C PHE A 310 -3.01 9.29 19.87
N ASN A 311 -3.50 10.40 19.33
CA ASN A 311 -2.76 11.28 18.43
C ASN A 311 -1.51 11.85 19.08
N ALA A 312 -1.60 12.29 20.34
CA ALA A 312 -0.45 12.79 21.08
C ALA A 312 0.64 11.71 21.25
N VAL A 313 0.25 10.48 21.61
CA VAL A 313 1.19 9.35 21.72
C VAL A 313 1.81 9.01 20.36
N LEU A 314 1.02 9.03 19.29
CA LEU A 314 1.49 8.77 17.93
C LEU A 314 2.53 9.82 17.51
N GLN A 315 2.24 11.09 17.74
CA GLN A 315 3.10 12.21 17.42
C GLN A 315 4.47 12.07 18.09
N THR A 316 4.50 11.82 19.40
CA THR A 316 5.75 11.59 20.15
C THR A 316 6.55 10.38 19.60
N LYS A 317 5.86 9.31 19.19
CA LYS A 317 6.51 8.11 18.63
C LYS A 317 7.04 8.32 17.21
N ILE A 318 6.44 9.22 16.44
CA ILE A 318 6.86 9.52 15.06
C ILE A 318 8.04 10.52 15.06
N GLU A 319 8.09 11.44 16.02
CA GLU A 319 9.16 12.44 16.13
C GLU A 319 10.56 11.83 16.27
N ILE A 320 10.67 10.67 16.91
CA ILE A 320 11.92 9.92 17.06
C ILE A 320 12.36 9.19 15.78
N LEU A 321 11.56 9.23 14.71
CA LEU A 321 11.81 8.54 13.44
C LEU A 321 12.22 9.52 12.34
N ILE A 322 13.10 9.06 11.44
CA ILE A 322 13.59 9.80 10.27
C ILE A 322 12.52 10.00 9.20
N SER A 323 11.39 9.30 9.27
CA SER A 323 10.24 9.47 8.35
C SER A 323 9.58 10.85 8.43
N THR A 324 9.96 11.66 9.42
CA THR A 324 9.55 13.07 9.58
C THR A 324 10.56 14.06 9.01
N SER A 325 11.71 13.59 8.53
CA SER A 325 12.72 14.47 7.94
C SER A 325 12.17 15.12 6.68
N ASP A 326 12.45 16.42 6.54
CA ASP A 326 12.06 17.23 5.39
C ASP A 326 12.64 16.61 4.11
N VAL A 327 11.81 15.92 3.33
CA VAL A 327 12.18 15.49 1.97
C VAL A 327 11.93 16.69 1.05
N ARG A 328 12.78 17.71 1.18
CA ARG A 328 12.74 18.86 0.27
C ARG A 328 13.19 18.38 -1.11
N SER A 329 12.24 18.35 -2.05
CA SER A 329 12.47 18.25 -3.49
C SER A 329 12.98 19.57 -4.03
#